data_AF-A0A958BNC8-F1
#
_entry.id   AF-A0A958BNC8-F1
#
_cell.length_a   1.000
_cell.length_b   1.000
_cell.length_c   1.000
_cell.angle_alpha   90.00
_cell.angle_beta   90.00
_cell.angle_gamma   90.00
#
_symmetry.space_group_name_H-M   'P 1'
#
loop_
_entity.id
_entity.type
_entity.pdbx_description
1 polymer ?
#
loop_
_entity_poly.entity_id
_entity_poly.type
_entity_poly.pdbx_seq_one_letter_code
_entity_poly.pdbx_strand_id
1 'polypeptide(L)'
;ELILKHVGVEVIELRATDVSPKELGKRLGIEPDTCECSGDTLFVFLREAGAVPPELREYDDLHFLHRRATLEDVFLRLTGRDLRE
;
A
#
# COMPACT_ATOMS: atom_id res chain seq x y z
N GLU A 1 12.74 12.48 7.87
CA GLU A 1 13.86 11.74 7.27
C GLU A 1 13.53 10.26 7.03
N LEU A 2 13.17 9.50 8.07
CA LEU A 2 12.87 8.06 7.96
C LEU A 2 11.72 7.72 6.99
N ILE A 3 10.63 8.49 7.03
CA ILE A 3 9.45 8.29 6.17
C ILE A 3 9.87 8.29 4.69
N LEU A 4 10.47 9.39 4.22
CA LEU A 4 10.94 9.52 2.83
C LEU A 4 11.92 8.41 2.43
N LYS A 5 12.86 8.07 3.33
CA LYS A 5 13.88 7.05 3.08
C LYS A 5 13.28 5.67 2.87
N HIS A 6 12.31 5.27 3.69
CA HIS A 6 11.81 3.90 3.71
C HIS A 6 10.54 3.69 2.90
N VAL A 7 9.59 4.64 2.97
CA VAL A 7 8.23 4.49 2.44
C VAL A 7 7.78 5.63 1.53
N GLY A 8 8.66 6.60 1.27
CA GLY A 8 8.33 7.71 0.37
C GLY A 8 7.44 8.77 1.02
N VAL A 9 6.57 9.40 0.24
CA VAL A 9 5.75 10.55 0.65
C VAL A 9 4.30 10.18 0.97
N GLU A 10 3.77 9.19 0.27
CA GLU A 10 2.36 8.82 0.28
C GLU A 10 2.20 7.30 0.23
N VAL A 11 1.05 6.85 0.70
CA VAL A 11 0.69 5.43 0.73
C VAL A 11 -0.71 5.28 0.15
N ILE A 12 -0.86 4.27 -0.70
CA ILE A 12 -2.17 3.78 -1.13
C ILE A 12 -2.42 2.46 -0.42
N GLU A 13 -3.47 2.43 0.39
CA GLU A 13 -3.99 1.20 0.99
C GLU A 13 -5.00 0.60 0.03
N LEU A 14 -4.83 -0.68 -0.32
CA LEU A 14 -5.67 -1.41 -1.26
C LEU A 14 -6.27 -2.63 -0.57
N ARG A 15 -7.57 -2.84 -0.75
CA ARG A 15 -8.31 -4.01 -0.26
C ARG A 15 -9.28 -4.46 -1.33
N ALA A 16 -9.41 -5.77 -1.50
CA ALA A 16 -10.41 -6.33 -2.41
C ALA A 16 -11.19 -7.44 -1.71
N THR A 17 -12.45 -7.59 -2.08
CA THR A 17 -13.31 -8.64 -1.51
C THR A 17 -12.88 -10.00 -2.06
N ASP A 18 -12.73 -10.99 -1.18
CA ASP A 18 -12.33 -12.38 -1.51
C ASP A 18 -10.99 -12.53 -2.24
N VAL A 19 -10.13 -11.50 -2.23
CA VAL A 19 -8.81 -11.52 -2.85
C VAL A 19 -7.74 -11.18 -1.81
N SER A 20 -6.77 -12.08 -1.63
CA SER A 20 -5.64 -11.81 -0.72
C SER A 20 -4.80 -10.62 -1.21
N PRO A 21 -4.19 -9.82 -0.31
CA PRO A 21 -3.41 -8.65 -0.69
C PRO A 21 -2.23 -9.00 -1.62
N LYS A 22 -1.63 -10.19 -1.44
CA LYS A 22 -0.56 -10.68 -2.32
C LYS A 22 -1.06 -10.95 -3.75
N GLU A 23 -2.25 -11.52 -3.89
CA GLU A 23 -2.83 -11.78 -5.20
C GLU A 23 -3.32 -10.48 -5.87
N LEU A 24 -3.86 -9.56 -5.07
CA LEU A 24 -4.21 -8.22 -5.52
C LEU A 24 -3.00 -7.47 -6.09
N GLY A 25 -1.85 -7.53 -5.41
CA GLY A 25 -0.60 -6.95 -5.89
C GLY A 25 -0.18 -7.49 -7.26
N LYS A 26 -0.28 -8.80 -7.48
CA LYS A 26 -0.01 -9.40 -8.79
C LYS A 26 -1.02 -8.96 -9.86
N ARG A 27 -2.32 -8.95 -9.52
CA ARG A 27 -3.40 -8.53 -10.43
C ARG A 27 -3.19 -7.10 -10.92
N LEU A 28 -2.70 -6.22 -10.05
CA LEU A 28 -2.45 -4.81 -10.34
C LEU A 28 -1.03 -4.53 -10.87
N GLY A 29 -0.17 -5.56 -11.00
CA GLY A 29 1.21 -5.39 -11.45
C GLY A 29 2.07 -4.54 -10.49
N ILE A 30 1.78 -4.59 -9.19
CA ILE A 30 2.54 -3.86 -8.18
C ILE A 30 3.84 -4.62 -7.88
N GLU A 31 4.96 -3.90 -7.98
CA GLU A 31 6.27 -4.44 -7.69
C GLU A 31 6.39 -4.80 -6.20
N PRO A 32 6.83 -6.04 -5.85
CA PRO A 32 6.93 -6.49 -4.46
C PRO A 32 7.77 -5.56 -3.56
N ASP A 33 8.82 -4.96 -4.13
CA ASP A 33 9.70 -4.03 -3.42
C ASP A 33 9.07 -2.65 -3.18
N THR A 34 7.86 -2.41 -3.65
CA THR A 34 7.15 -1.13 -3.46
C THR A 34 5.93 -1.27 -2.56
N CYS A 35 5.68 -2.46 -2.00
CA CYS A 35 4.52 -2.71 -1.18
C CYS A 35 4.80 -3.57 0.05
N GLU A 36 3.90 -3.51 1.05
CA GLU A 36 3.81 -4.48 2.14
C GLU A 36 2.39 -5.05 2.23
N CYS A 37 2.28 -6.29 2.67
CA CYS A 37 0.99 -6.91 3.03
C CYS A 37 0.83 -6.92 4.56
N SER A 38 -0.29 -6.43 5.08
CA SER A 38 -0.65 -6.54 6.48
C SER A 38 -2.14 -6.81 6.62
N GLY A 39 -2.50 -7.91 7.30
CA GLY A 39 -3.87 -8.39 7.37
C GLY A 39 -4.46 -8.66 5.98
N ASP A 40 -5.56 -7.97 5.68
CA ASP A 40 -6.29 -7.99 4.40
C ASP A 40 -5.89 -6.83 3.46
N THR A 41 -4.91 -6.03 3.85
CA THR A 41 -4.55 -4.78 3.18
C THR A 41 -3.20 -4.88 2.49
N LEU A 42 -3.13 -4.37 1.26
CA LEU A 42 -1.90 -4.14 0.52
C LEU A 42 -1.54 -2.65 0.61
N PHE A 43 -0.39 -2.33 1.20
CA PHE A 43 0.12 -0.98 1.33
C PHE A 43 1.12 -0.73 0.20
N VAL A 44 0.87 0.26 -0.65
CA VAL A 44 1.75 0.65 -1.76
C VAL A 44 2.43 1.97 -1.43
N PHE A 45 3.75 1.99 -1.42
CA PHE A 45 4.58 3.13 -1.05
C PHE A 45 4.95 3.97 -2.27
N LEU A 46 4.56 5.25 -2.26
CA LEU A 46 4.81 6.19 -3.35
C LEU A 46 5.99 7.09 -3.03
N ARG A 47 7.03 7.05 -3.89
CA ARG A 47 8.22 7.89 -3.74
C ARG A 47 7.98 9.36 -4.11
N GLU A 48 7.00 9.61 -4.97
CA GLU A 48 6.61 10.94 -5.42
C GLU A 48 5.13 11.17 -5.13
N ALA A 49 4.75 12.43 -4.94
CA ALA A 49 3.35 12.77 -4.70
C ALA A 49 2.59 12.60 -6.02
N GLY A 50 1.53 11.82 -6.00
CA GLY A 50 0.83 11.42 -7.21
C GLY A 50 -0.67 11.29 -6.98
N ALA A 51 -1.45 11.55 -8.02
CA ALA A 51 -2.87 11.20 -7.98
C ALA A 51 -3.01 9.67 -7.94
N VAL A 52 -4.06 9.20 -7.27
CA VAL A 52 -4.46 7.79 -7.34
C VAL A 52 -4.63 7.40 -8.81
N PRO A 53 -3.99 6.31 -9.28
CA PRO A 53 -4.17 5.83 -10.64
C PRO A 53 -5.67 5.66 -10.94
N PRO A 54 -6.22 6.31 -11.99
CA PRO A 54 -7.64 6.25 -12.30
C PRO A 54 -8.11 4.81 -12.57
N GLU A 55 -7.22 3.93 -13.00
CA GLU A 55 -7.45 2.51 -13.27
C GLU A 55 -7.87 1.74 -12.01
N LEU A 56 -7.49 2.21 -10.81
CA LEU A 56 -7.96 1.60 -9.56
C LEU A 56 -9.47 1.79 -9.37
N ARG A 57 -10.08 2.79 -10.00
CA ARG A 57 -11.54 3.02 -9.93
C ARG A 57 -12.32 2.15 -10.90
N GLU A 58 -11.65 1.43 -11.80
CA GLU A 58 -12.31 0.53 -12.76
C GLU A 58 -12.63 -0.85 -12.15
N TYR A 59 -12.17 -1.12 -10.94
CA TYR A 59 -12.41 -2.36 -10.22
C TYR A 59 -13.50 -2.16 -9.16
N ASP A 60 -14.71 -2.66 -9.44
CA ASP A 60 -15.85 -2.57 -8.52
C ASP A 60 -15.62 -3.29 -7.19
N ASP A 61 -14.72 -4.28 -7.17
CA ASP A 61 -14.36 -5.07 -6.00
C ASP A 61 -13.23 -4.44 -5.15
N LEU A 62 -12.70 -3.29 -5.58
CA LEU A 62 -11.53 -2.65 -4.98
C LEU A 62 -11.92 -1.45 -4.11
N HIS A 63 -11.44 -1.47 -2.87
CA HIS A 63 -11.45 -0.34 -1.96
C HIS A 63 -10.03 0.20 -1.83
N PHE A 64 -9.89 1.53 -1.97
CA PHE A 64 -8.59 2.18 -1.79
C PHE A 64 -8.69 3.42 -0.91
N LEU A 65 -7.61 3.69 -0.17
CA LEU A 65 -7.39 4.92 0.58
C LEU A 65 -6.02 5.49 0.21
N HIS A 66 -5.98 6.77 -0.13
CA HIS A 66 -4.74 7.49 -0.41
C HIS A 66 -4.49 8.50 0.69
N ARG A 67 -3.32 8.40 1.33
CA ARG A 67 -2.93 9.29 2.43
C ARG A 67 -1.42 9.56 2.43
N ARG A 68 -1.02 10.53 3.25
CA ARG A 68 0.40 10.76 3.56
C ARG A 68 0.99 9.56 4.31
N ALA A 69 2.25 9.27 4.00
CA ALA A 69 3.02 8.27 4.72
C ALA A 69 3.31 8.74 6.16
N THR A 70 3.26 7.80 7.10
CA THR A 70 3.49 8.03 8.54
C THR A 70 4.66 7.19 9.04
N LEU A 71 5.01 7.33 10.32
CA LEU A 71 5.99 6.44 10.95
C LEU A 71 5.49 4.99 11.10
N GLU A 72 4.17 4.78 11.10
CA GLU A 72 3.60 3.44 11.16
C GLU A 72 3.93 2.65 9.89
N ASP A 73 3.90 3.31 8.73
CA ASP A 73 4.30 2.71 7.46
C ASP A 73 5.78 2.36 7.45
N VAL A 74 6.64 3.20 8.05
CA VAL A 74 8.07 2.92 8.20
C VAL A 74 8.27 1.67 9.06
N PHE A 75 7.55 1.57 10.18
CA PHE A 75 7.60 0.41 11.05
C PHE A 75 7.15 -0.84 10.29
N LEU A 76 6.02 -0.77 9.58
CA LEU A 76 5.51 -1.85 8.76
C LEU A 76 6.55 -2.31 7.73
N ARG A 77 7.14 -1.37 6.99
CA ARG A 77 8.15 -1.67 5.97
C ARG A 77 9.43 -2.30 6.52
N LEU A 78 9.84 -1.93 7.74
CA LEU A 78 11.06 -2.44 8.35
C LEU A 78 10.86 -3.77 9.08
N THR A 79 9.65 -4.05 9.55
CA THR A 79 9.37 -5.20 10.41
C THR A 79 8.50 -6.26 9.75
N GLY A 80 7.78 -5.91 8.69
CA GLY A 80 6.72 -6.73 8.09
C GLY A 80 5.52 -6.93 9.01
N ARG A 81 5.34 -6.09 10.04
CA ARG A 81 4.25 -6.20 11.04
C ARG A 81 3.50 -4.89 11.20
N ASP A 82 2.20 -4.96 11.44
CA ASP A 82 1.40 -3.78 11.81
C ASP A 82 1.70 -3.38 13.26
N LEU A 83 1.47 -2.11 13.59
CA LEU A 83 1.55 -1.63 14.98
C LEU A 83 0.32 -2.03 15.81
N ARG A 84 -0.75 -2.49 15.16
CA ARG A 84 -2.04 -2.82 15.80
C ARG A 84 -2.17 -4.27 16.25
N GLU A 85 -1.10 -5.06 16.17
CA GLU A 85 -1.02 -6.40 16.80
C GLU A 85 -0.51 -6.36 18.25
#